data_AF-A0A1H4YT81-F1
#
_entry.id   AF-A0A1H4YT81-F1
#
_cell.length_a   1.000
_cell.length_b   1.000
_cell.length_c   1.000
_cell.angle_alpha   90.00
_cell.angle_beta   90.00
_cell.angle_gamma   90.00
#
_symmetry.space_group_name_H-M   'P 1'
#
loop_
_entity.id
_entity.type
_entity.pdbx_description
1 polymer ?
#
loop_
_entity_poly.entity_id
_entity_poly.type
_entity_poly.pdbx_seq_one_letter_code
_entity_poly.pdbx_strand_id
1 'polypeptide(L)'
;MSEAVTRTVTTSPGLLASLDPLLREWLPRQRWFAGKGRPVTGFSLVAATELLPPGGKLGLNHLLVRAHQPLAPVPGAPEQPADCYQLLIGDREALPPRLAPALIGHVTEGPLAGRTVYDALCDARPAELLLEALRTGARIGALRFERDGDQEIRSGLVPRLVTSEQSNSSVVYGDTFILKLLRRIVPGVNPDLELPLALAREDCDRVPAPTAWFRSELAGESYVLGVLQPFVQGAADGWELALRELAKGEDFAAEARALGRATAEVHTALARTLPTVTLGHTQVQQLVDGMVERLEAAAQAVPALRPYAPALRSAFEALAGLAAEGCTWTAQRIHGDLHLGQCLRSPGGRWWLIDFEGEPSKPLAERRMPQPPVRDVAGILRSFDYAAHSADLPVPGWAEACRAAFCSGYAQVSGADPRTDPVLLRAYETDKAIYEVVYEARHRPDWLPVPLSAIGRLAADSGAPPSSSSPSSPPSPRRPRP
;
A
#
# COMPACT_ATOMS: atom_id res chain seq x y z
N MET A 1 -23.37 24.04 17.47
CA MET A 1 -22.04 24.63 17.69
C MET A 1 -21.48 23.99 18.94
N SER A 2 -20.64 22.96 18.79
CA SER A 2 -20.10 22.19 19.92
C SER A 2 -18.84 22.88 20.42
N GLU A 3 -18.75 23.15 21.72
CA GLU A 3 -17.56 23.74 22.35
C GLU A 3 -16.35 22.85 22.07
N ALA A 4 -15.44 23.33 21.22
CA ALA A 4 -14.18 22.67 20.97
C ALA A 4 -13.33 22.74 22.25
N VAL A 5 -13.23 21.62 22.96
CA VAL A 5 -12.37 21.49 24.14
C VAL A 5 -10.92 21.70 23.69
N THR A 6 -10.44 22.93 23.86
CA THR A 6 -9.05 23.30 23.55
C THR A 6 -8.21 23.01 24.79
N ARG A 7 -7.46 21.90 24.77
CA ARG A 7 -6.42 21.64 25.78
C ARG A 7 -5.07 22.03 25.22
N THR A 8 -4.48 23.09 25.76
CA THR A 8 -3.11 23.49 25.48
C THR A 8 -2.21 22.84 26.52
N VAL A 9 -1.39 21.87 26.11
CA VAL A 9 -0.40 21.24 26.99
C VAL A 9 0.95 21.22 26.26
N THR A 10 1.93 21.89 26.82
CA THR A 10 3.34 21.86 26.39
C THR A 10 4.09 20.80 27.19
N THR A 11 4.81 19.91 26.51
CA THR A 11 5.53 18.82 27.17
C THR A 11 6.73 19.27 27.99
N SER A 12 6.99 18.54 29.08
CA SER A 12 8.12 18.78 29.97
C SER A 12 9.48 18.58 29.27
N PRO A 13 10.45 19.48 29.48
CA PRO A 13 11.84 19.25 29.08
C PRO A 13 12.34 17.89 29.58
N GLY A 14 12.99 17.11 28.72
CA GLY A 14 13.62 15.82 29.10
C GLY A 14 12.77 14.56 28.87
N LEU A 15 11.51 14.66 28.41
CA LEU A 15 10.68 13.48 28.12
C LEU A 15 11.36 12.53 27.10
N LEU A 16 11.75 13.04 25.93
CA LEU A 16 12.40 12.20 24.92
C LEU A 16 13.73 11.64 25.42
N ALA A 17 14.52 12.43 26.17
CA ALA A 17 15.79 11.96 26.74
C ALA A 17 15.59 10.76 27.67
N SER A 18 14.53 10.73 28.47
CA SER A 18 14.20 9.58 29.33
C SER A 18 13.73 8.34 28.56
N LEU A 19 13.15 8.52 27.37
CA LEU A 19 12.64 7.43 26.54
C LEU A 19 13.66 6.91 25.53
N ASP A 20 14.63 7.73 25.13
CA ASP A 20 15.59 7.47 24.05
C ASP A 20 16.29 6.10 24.20
N PRO A 21 16.85 5.71 25.36
CA PRO A 21 17.49 4.40 25.51
C PRO A 21 16.54 3.23 25.23
N LEU A 22 15.31 3.31 25.73
CA LEU A 22 14.29 2.26 25.54
C LEU A 22 13.81 2.21 24.09
N LEU A 23 13.59 3.36 23.47
CA LEU A 23 13.13 3.46 22.09
C LEU A 23 14.18 2.97 21.09
N ARG A 24 15.48 3.14 21.37
CA ARG A 24 16.56 2.61 20.51
C ARG A 24 16.51 1.09 20.40
N GLU A 25 16.13 0.40 21.47
CA GLU A 25 15.98 -1.05 21.47
C GLU A 25 14.64 -1.51 20.92
N TRP A 26 13.57 -0.82 21.28
CA TRP A 26 12.21 -1.22 20.95
C TRP A 26 11.83 -0.92 19.49
N LEU A 27 12.17 0.26 18.97
CA LEU A 27 11.72 0.71 17.65
C LEU A 27 12.22 -0.21 16.51
N PRO A 28 13.49 -0.66 16.47
CA PRO A 28 13.98 -1.53 15.39
C PRO A 28 13.33 -2.91 15.36
N ARG A 29 12.76 -3.37 16.48
CA ARG A 29 12.03 -4.65 16.58
C ARG A 29 10.63 -4.56 15.98
N GLN A 30 10.13 -3.35 15.71
CA GLN A 30 8.81 -3.16 15.15
C GLN A 30 8.77 -3.56 13.68
N ARG A 31 7.72 -4.30 13.30
CA ARG A 31 7.56 -4.77 11.92
C ARG A 31 7.54 -3.62 10.90
N TRP A 32 6.92 -2.50 11.28
CA TRP A 32 6.68 -1.30 10.48
C TRP A 32 7.86 -0.32 10.46
N PHE A 33 8.95 -0.62 11.18
CA PHE A 33 10.16 0.19 11.13
C PHE A 33 10.85 0.00 9.77
N ALA A 34 11.02 1.09 9.02
CA ALA A 34 11.59 1.04 7.67
C ALA A 34 13.13 0.97 7.69
N GLY A 35 13.77 1.39 8.78
CA GLY A 35 15.22 1.48 8.89
C GLY A 35 15.94 0.16 9.24
N LYS A 36 15.34 -1.01 8.99
CA LYS A 36 15.92 -2.31 9.38
C LYS A 36 17.33 -2.50 8.80
N GLY A 37 18.17 -3.21 9.54
CA GLY A 37 19.56 -3.45 9.15
C GLY A 37 20.54 -2.30 9.46
N ARG A 38 20.05 -1.15 9.97
CA ARG A 38 20.90 -0.04 10.46
C ARG A 38 20.59 0.25 11.93
N PRO A 39 21.61 0.49 12.78
CA PRO A 39 21.38 0.85 14.18
C PRO A 39 20.75 2.24 14.30
N VAL A 40 19.86 2.43 15.28
CA VAL A 40 19.32 3.74 15.64
C VAL A 40 20.29 4.43 16.60
N THR A 41 20.81 5.59 16.21
CA THR A 41 21.82 6.36 16.95
C THR A 41 21.25 7.49 17.78
N GLY A 42 19.93 7.68 17.76
CA GLY A 42 19.19 8.57 18.64
C GLY A 42 17.92 9.10 18.00
N PHE A 43 17.28 10.02 18.70
CA PHE A 43 16.04 10.65 18.25
C PHE A 43 16.07 12.17 18.36
N SER A 44 15.36 12.84 17.45
CA SER A 44 14.94 14.23 17.63
C SER A 44 13.43 14.29 17.86
N LEU A 45 13.00 15.09 18.83
CA LEU A 45 11.58 15.33 19.06
C LEU A 45 11.05 16.33 18.02
N VAL A 46 10.06 15.93 17.24
CA VAL A 46 9.35 16.82 16.31
C VAL A 46 8.17 17.48 17.02
N ALA A 47 7.36 16.66 17.69
CA ALA A 47 6.24 17.13 18.48
C ALA A 47 5.93 16.12 19.58
N ALA A 48 5.36 16.62 20.67
CA ALA A 48 4.76 15.80 21.70
C ALA A 48 3.44 16.43 22.16
N THR A 49 2.40 15.61 22.28
CA THR A 49 1.08 16.02 22.73
C THR A 49 0.65 15.10 23.86
N GLU A 50 0.41 15.67 25.03
CA GLU A 50 -0.18 14.96 26.16
C GLU A 50 -1.68 14.77 25.92
N LEU A 51 -2.11 13.50 25.91
CA LEU A 51 -3.52 13.12 25.75
C LEU A 51 -4.18 12.81 27.10
N LEU A 52 -3.41 12.23 28.02
CA LEU A 52 -3.78 12.03 29.42
C LEU A 52 -2.61 12.44 30.32
N PRO A 53 -2.87 13.12 31.45
CA PRO A 53 -1.82 13.69 32.28
C PRO A 53 -0.89 12.62 32.89
N PRO A 54 0.42 12.91 33.00
CA PRO A 54 1.36 12.06 33.72
C PRO A 54 1.00 12.02 35.22
N GLY A 55 1.33 10.91 35.89
CA GLY A 55 1.07 10.73 37.33
C GLY A 55 -0.32 10.18 37.67
N GLY A 56 -1.23 10.03 36.68
CA GLY A 56 -2.45 9.25 36.85
C GLY A 56 -2.19 7.73 36.85
N LYS A 57 -3.24 6.94 37.09
CA LYS A 57 -3.20 5.47 36.90
C LYS A 57 -2.80 5.05 35.48
N LEU A 58 -2.97 5.96 34.52
CA LEU A 58 -2.56 5.86 33.13
C LEU A 58 -2.20 7.27 32.64
N GLY A 59 -0.97 7.46 32.17
CA GLY A 59 -0.58 8.60 31.35
C GLY A 59 -0.55 8.22 29.87
N LEU A 60 -0.73 9.19 28.98
CA LEU A 60 -0.76 8.96 27.53
C LEU A 60 -0.16 10.13 26.78
N ASN A 61 0.90 9.85 26.02
CA ASN A 61 1.61 10.81 25.20
C ASN A 61 1.58 10.37 23.74
N HIS A 62 1.25 11.29 22.84
CA HIS A 62 1.47 11.15 21.41
C HIS A 62 2.78 11.84 21.05
N LEU A 63 3.71 11.11 20.44
CA LEU A 63 5.03 11.61 20.07
C LEU A 63 5.26 11.48 18.57
N LEU A 64 5.83 12.51 17.98
CA LEU A 64 6.42 12.49 16.66
C LEU A 64 7.93 12.61 16.81
N VAL A 65 8.67 11.57 16.42
CA VAL A 65 10.12 11.48 16.61
C VAL A 65 10.82 11.21 15.29
N ARG A 66 11.95 11.87 15.03
CA ARG A 66 12.84 11.50 13.92
C ARG A 66 13.87 10.51 14.41
N ALA A 67 13.96 9.34 13.78
CA ALA A 67 14.94 8.31 14.13
C ALA A 67 16.24 8.53 13.36
N HIS A 68 17.33 8.79 14.08
CA HIS A 68 18.65 8.97 13.46
C HIS A 68 19.29 7.61 13.18
N GLN A 69 19.79 7.43 11.97
CA GLN A 69 20.57 6.27 11.57
C GLN A 69 21.80 6.77 10.79
N PRO A 70 22.95 6.09 10.89
CA PRO A 70 24.12 6.46 10.10
C PRO A 70 23.76 6.34 8.61
N LEU A 71 23.94 7.43 7.87
CA LEU A 71 23.84 7.42 6.41
C LEU A 71 25.09 6.72 5.86
N ALA A 72 24.91 5.71 5.00
CA ALA A 72 26.00 5.30 4.14
C ALA A 72 26.23 6.46 3.15
N PRO A 73 27.45 7.03 3.06
CA PRO A 73 27.70 8.09 2.11
C PRO A 73 27.50 7.54 0.69
N VAL A 74 26.46 8.02 0.02
CA VAL A 74 26.28 7.82 -1.43
C VAL A 74 26.77 9.10 -2.10
N PRO A 75 27.89 9.09 -2.84
CA PRO A 75 28.40 10.27 -3.52
C PRO A 75 27.33 10.88 -4.44
N GLY A 76 27.01 12.16 -4.25
CA GLY A 76 26.05 12.88 -5.09
C GLY A 76 24.56 12.72 -4.73
N ALA A 77 24.21 11.92 -3.72
CA ALA A 77 22.83 11.84 -3.24
C ALA A 77 22.55 12.96 -2.21
N PRO A 78 21.40 13.66 -2.31
CA PRO A 78 21.00 14.61 -1.27
C PRO A 78 20.83 13.88 0.08
N GLU A 79 21.17 14.56 1.18
CA GLU A 79 20.92 14.04 2.53
C GLU A 79 19.42 13.73 2.67
N GLN A 80 19.09 12.45 2.84
CA GLN A 80 17.72 12.07 3.12
C GLN A 80 17.40 12.43 4.58
N PRO A 81 16.36 13.24 4.84
CA PRO A 81 15.97 13.55 6.19
C PRO A 81 15.58 12.26 6.92
N ALA A 82 15.98 12.16 8.19
CA ALA A 82 15.63 11.04 9.05
C ALA A 82 14.11 10.78 9.06
N ASP A 83 13.74 9.50 9.01
CA ASP A 83 12.36 9.04 9.04
C ASP A 83 11.66 9.52 10.31
N CYS A 84 10.47 10.09 10.14
CA CYS A 84 9.63 10.52 11.25
C CYS A 84 8.60 9.44 11.58
N TYR A 85 8.53 9.08 12.86
CA TYR A 85 7.65 8.05 13.38
C TYR A 85 6.65 8.64 14.38
N GLN A 86 5.40 8.21 14.24
CA GLN A 86 4.33 8.46 15.20
C GLN A 86 4.30 7.33 16.24
N LEU A 87 4.43 7.70 17.51
CA LEU A 87 4.38 6.81 18.66
C LEU A 87 3.27 7.23 19.61
N LEU A 88 2.50 6.25 20.10
CA LEU A 88 1.52 6.44 21.15
C LEU A 88 2.06 5.75 22.41
N ILE A 89 2.60 6.53 23.34
CA ILE A 89 3.29 6.03 24.54
C ILE A 89 2.35 6.12 25.73
N GLY A 90 1.97 4.97 26.26
CA GLY A 90 1.28 4.85 27.53
C GLY A 90 2.30 4.67 28.66
N ASP A 91 1.98 5.20 29.85
CA ASP A 91 2.77 4.98 31.05
C ASP A 91 1.90 4.60 32.25
N ARG A 92 2.39 3.67 33.08
CA ARG A 92 1.73 3.12 34.28
C ARG A 92 2.76 2.80 35.36
N GLU A 93 2.37 2.75 36.63
CA GLU A 93 3.23 2.21 37.70
C GLU A 93 3.53 0.72 37.45
N ALA A 94 2.48 -0.08 37.28
CA ALA A 94 2.57 -1.50 36.94
C ALA A 94 1.79 -1.79 35.65
N LEU A 95 2.44 -2.49 34.71
CA LEU A 95 1.81 -2.89 33.45
C LEU A 95 1.00 -4.18 33.66
N PRO A 96 -0.31 -4.19 33.33
CA PRO A 96 -1.11 -5.41 33.40
C PRO A 96 -0.52 -6.53 32.52
N PRO A 97 -0.59 -7.82 32.94
CA PRO A 97 -0.01 -8.93 32.18
C PRO A 97 -0.48 -9.01 30.71
N ARG A 98 -1.75 -8.67 30.44
CA ARG A 98 -2.31 -8.63 29.08
C ARG A 98 -1.61 -7.64 28.14
N LEU A 99 -0.92 -6.64 28.67
CA LEU A 99 -0.18 -5.63 27.92
C LEU A 99 1.33 -5.91 27.87
N ALA A 100 1.81 -7.01 28.45
CA ALA A 100 3.23 -7.36 28.43
C ALA A 100 3.85 -7.40 27.00
N PRO A 101 3.16 -7.87 25.95
CA PRO A 101 3.69 -7.81 24.58
C PRO A 101 3.91 -6.39 24.04
N ALA A 102 3.26 -5.39 24.64
CA ALA A 102 3.38 -3.98 24.26
C ALA A 102 4.47 -3.23 25.03
N LEU A 103 5.17 -3.90 25.96
CA LEU A 103 6.19 -3.29 26.81
C LEU A 103 7.30 -2.64 25.97
N ILE A 104 7.60 -1.38 26.29
CA ILE A 104 8.77 -0.67 25.76
C ILE A 104 9.90 -0.74 26.79
N GLY A 105 9.59 -0.50 28.08
CA GLY A 105 10.56 -0.68 29.16
C GLY A 105 10.19 0.07 30.44
N HIS A 106 11.15 0.12 31.38
CA HIS A 106 11.02 0.85 32.65
C HIS A 106 11.89 2.09 32.63
N VAL A 107 11.31 3.25 32.95
CA VAL A 107 12.01 4.53 32.93
C VAL A 107 12.67 4.79 34.27
N THR A 108 13.98 5.06 34.27
CA THR A 108 14.78 5.27 35.49
C THR A 108 14.99 6.74 35.85
N GLU A 109 14.91 7.64 34.87
CA GLU A 109 15.23 9.07 35.04
C GLU A 109 14.22 9.96 34.29
N GLY A 110 14.19 11.25 34.62
CA GLY A 110 13.34 12.23 33.96
C GLY A 110 11.87 12.20 34.40
N PRO A 111 10.96 12.81 33.63
CA PRO A 111 9.58 13.07 34.07
C PRO A 111 8.71 11.82 34.24
N LEU A 112 9.13 10.67 33.69
CA LEU A 112 8.45 9.38 33.82
C LEU A 112 9.21 8.40 34.72
N ALA A 113 10.20 8.87 35.51
CA ALA A 113 10.99 8.00 36.39
C ALA A 113 10.08 7.13 37.30
N GLY A 114 10.38 5.83 37.37
CA GLY A 114 9.60 4.85 38.12
C GLY A 114 8.36 4.32 37.38
N ARG A 115 8.09 4.78 36.16
CA ARG A 115 6.97 4.31 35.34
C ARG A 115 7.42 3.20 34.38
N THR A 116 6.49 2.32 34.07
CA THR A 116 6.57 1.35 32.98
C THR A 116 5.90 1.94 31.74
N VAL A 117 6.64 2.03 30.63
CA VAL A 117 6.17 2.58 29.36
C VAL A 117 5.90 1.47 28.34
N TYR A 118 4.88 1.67 27.51
CA TYR A 118 4.39 0.67 26.56
C TYR A 118 3.74 1.32 25.34
N ASP A 119 3.58 0.57 24.24
CA ASP A 119 2.79 1.01 23.09
C ASP A 119 1.31 1.01 23.46
N ALA A 120 0.75 2.21 23.58
CA ALA A 120 -0.58 2.41 24.14
C ALA A 120 -1.71 1.89 23.23
N LEU A 121 -1.44 1.61 21.96
CA LEU A 121 -2.47 1.16 21.02
C LEU A 121 -3.03 -0.22 21.38
N CYS A 122 -2.26 -1.03 22.12
CA CYS A 122 -2.68 -2.33 22.64
C CYS A 122 -3.64 -2.22 23.84
N ASP A 123 -3.83 -1.03 24.40
CA ASP A 123 -4.71 -0.80 25.54
C ASP A 123 -6.03 -0.17 25.10
N ALA A 124 -7.13 -0.73 25.62
CA ALA A 124 -8.47 -0.33 25.23
C ALA A 124 -8.76 1.13 25.57
N ARG A 125 -8.23 1.63 26.70
CA ARG A 125 -8.54 3.00 27.15
C ARG A 125 -7.94 4.09 26.25
N PRO A 126 -6.65 4.04 25.86
CA PRO A 126 -6.12 4.92 24.82
C PRO A 126 -6.85 4.82 23.48
N ALA A 127 -7.20 3.60 23.05
CA ALA A 127 -7.93 3.41 21.79
C ALA A 127 -9.33 4.04 21.84
N GLU A 128 -10.09 3.85 22.91
CA GLU A 128 -11.38 4.53 23.15
C GLU A 128 -11.25 6.05 23.10
N LEU A 129 -10.17 6.60 23.69
CA LEU A 129 -9.91 8.04 23.67
C LEU A 129 -9.68 8.56 22.25
N LEU A 130 -8.95 7.83 21.42
CA LEU A 130 -8.74 8.20 20.02
C LEU A 130 -10.05 8.18 19.23
N LEU A 131 -10.89 7.15 19.41
CA LEU A 131 -12.21 7.10 18.78
C LEU A 131 -13.09 8.28 19.21
N GLU A 132 -13.10 8.61 20.51
CA GLU A 132 -13.88 9.72 21.03
C GLU A 132 -13.38 11.07 20.51
N ALA A 133 -12.07 11.25 20.39
CA ALA A 133 -11.47 12.44 19.79
C ALA A 133 -11.86 12.59 18.30
N LEU A 134 -11.85 11.50 17.53
CA LEU A 134 -12.34 11.46 16.15
C LEU A 134 -13.83 11.79 16.07
N ARG A 135 -14.65 11.14 16.90
CA ARG A 135 -16.11 11.32 16.97
C ARG A 135 -16.51 12.78 17.23
N THR A 136 -15.82 13.42 18.14
CA THR A 136 -16.10 14.80 18.59
C THR A 136 -15.43 15.88 17.74
N GLY A 137 -14.51 15.52 16.83
CA GLY A 137 -13.69 16.50 16.11
C GLY A 137 -12.80 17.32 17.04
N ALA A 138 -12.17 16.65 18.01
CA ALA A 138 -11.39 17.31 19.06
C ALA A 138 -10.15 18.07 18.53
N ARG A 139 -9.66 19.00 19.35
CA ARG A 139 -8.36 19.66 19.17
C ARG A 139 -7.54 19.51 20.44
N ILE A 140 -6.49 18.69 20.40
CA ILE A 140 -5.65 18.39 21.55
C ILE A 140 -4.20 18.75 21.19
N GLY A 141 -3.65 19.80 21.80
CA GLY A 141 -2.31 20.30 21.45
C GLY A 141 -2.16 20.56 19.95
N ALA A 142 -1.19 19.89 19.31
CA ALA A 142 -0.93 19.98 17.88
C ALA A 142 -1.90 19.14 17.01
N LEU A 143 -2.61 18.20 17.62
CA LEU A 143 -3.51 17.29 16.92
C LEU A 143 -4.83 17.98 16.55
N ARG A 144 -5.30 17.69 15.34
CA ARG A 144 -6.59 18.10 14.80
C ARG A 144 -7.32 16.85 14.37
N PHE A 145 -8.48 16.59 14.97
CA PHE A 145 -9.35 15.49 14.59
C PHE A 145 -10.49 16.06 13.74
N GLU A 146 -10.68 15.48 12.57
CA GLU A 146 -11.65 15.90 11.56
C GLU A 146 -12.54 14.71 11.21
N ARG A 147 -13.77 15.00 10.80
CA ARG A 147 -14.73 13.97 10.39
C ARG A 147 -15.57 14.44 9.23
N ASP A 148 -16.05 13.47 8.48
CA ASP A 148 -17.16 13.68 7.58
C ASP A 148 -18.41 14.05 8.40
N GLY A 149 -19.09 15.11 7.97
CA GLY A 149 -20.30 15.63 8.61
C GLY A 149 -21.46 14.64 8.52
N ASP A 150 -21.50 13.88 7.43
CA ASP A 150 -22.65 13.07 7.00
C ASP A 150 -22.61 11.64 7.58
N GLN A 151 -21.47 11.23 8.15
CA GLN A 151 -21.32 9.91 8.76
C GLN A 151 -21.35 9.97 10.29
N GLU A 152 -22.18 9.12 10.90
CA GLU A 152 -22.27 8.99 12.35
C GLU A 152 -21.18 8.03 12.89
N ILE A 153 -20.39 8.50 13.85
CA ILE A 153 -19.50 7.65 14.65
C ILE A 153 -20.16 7.39 16.00
N ARG A 154 -20.56 6.15 16.26
CA ARG A 154 -21.17 5.75 17.53
C ARG A 154 -20.14 5.71 18.66
N SER A 155 -20.54 6.12 19.86
CA SER A 155 -19.73 5.97 21.08
C SER A 155 -19.78 4.54 21.60
N GLY A 156 -18.80 4.15 22.43
CA GLY A 156 -18.82 2.88 23.15
C GLY A 156 -18.49 1.65 22.30
N LEU A 157 -17.91 1.83 21.12
CA LEU A 157 -17.43 0.73 20.30
C LEU A 157 -16.15 0.14 20.90
N VAL A 158 -16.13 -1.18 21.09
CA VAL A 158 -15.02 -1.89 21.74
C VAL A 158 -13.80 -1.95 20.81
N PRO A 159 -12.62 -1.42 21.19
CA PRO A 159 -11.43 -1.48 20.36
C PRO A 159 -10.79 -2.87 20.35
N ARG A 160 -10.30 -3.29 19.17
CA ARG A 160 -9.54 -4.51 18.96
C ARG A 160 -8.40 -4.26 17.98
N LEU A 161 -7.17 -4.49 18.43
CA LEU A 161 -5.98 -4.34 17.60
C LEU A 161 -5.95 -5.41 16.50
N VAL A 162 -5.56 -5.01 15.29
CA VAL A 162 -5.32 -5.90 14.15
C VAL A 162 -3.84 -6.22 14.06
N THR A 163 -3.50 -7.51 14.13
CA THR A 163 -2.12 -7.99 14.18
C THR A 163 -1.56 -8.41 12.81
N SER A 164 -2.28 -8.22 11.69
CA SER A 164 -1.88 -8.72 10.37
C SER A 164 -1.22 -7.71 9.41
N GLU A 165 -1.21 -6.41 9.72
CA GLU A 165 -0.72 -5.37 8.78
C GLU A 165 0.81 -5.23 8.69
N GLN A 166 1.36 -4.70 7.59
CA GLN A 166 2.82 -4.63 7.41
C GLN A 166 3.45 -3.28 7.76
N SER A 167 2.91 -2.17 7.27
CA SER A 167 3.51 -0.82 7.41
C SER A 167 2.93 0.01 8.55
N ASN A 168 1.76 -0.36 9.06
CA ASN A 168 0.98 0.46 9.99
C ASN A 168 0.40 -0.38 11.14
N SER A 169 -0.41 0.27 11.97
CA SER A 169 -1.17 -0.39 13.02
C SER A 169 -2.63 0.01 12.93
N SER A 170 -3.53 -0.97 12.94
CA SER A 170 -4.96 -0.71 12.92
C SER A 170 -5.70 -1.20 14.15
N VAL A 171 -6.75 -0.46 14.49
CA VAL A 171 -7.71 -0.81 15.53
C VAL A 171 -9.09 -0.88 14.91
N VAL A 172 -9.75 -2.03 15.04
CA VAL A 172 -11.16 -2.18 14.72
C VAL A 172 -11.98 -1.77 15.94
N TYR A 173 -13.01 -0.95 15.74
CA TYR A 173 -13.94 -0.52 16.78
C TYR A 173 -15.29 -1.21 16.58
N GLY A 174 -15.60 -2.12 17.50
CA GLY A 174 -16.72 -3.06 17.36
C GLY A 174 -16.50 -3.94 16.14
N ASP A 175 -17.41 -3.83 15.18
CA ASP A 175 -17.28 -4.35 13.82
C ASP A 175 -17.71 -3.31 12.79
N THR A 176 -17.58 -2.01 13.13
CA THR A 176 -18.15 -0.92 12.33
C THR A 176 -17.08 -0.08 11.66
N PHE A 177 -16.00 0.22 12.37
CA PHE A 177 -14.93 1.06 11.85
C PHE A 177 -13.57 0.42 12.06
N ILE A 178 -12.63 0.75 11.19
CA ILE A 178 -11.21 0.46 11.34
C ILE A 178 -10.43 1.77 11.28
N LEU A 179 -9.63 2.03 12.30
CA LEU A 179 -8.69 3.15 12.34
C LEU A 179 -7.30 2.64 12.01
N LYS A 180 -6.74 3.13 10.91
CA LYS A 180 -5.35 2.92 10.52
C LYS A 180 -4.50 4.06 11.06
N LEU A 181 -3.56 3.75 11.96
CA LEU A 181 -2.55 4.69 12.45
C LEU A 181 -1.29 4.58 11.59
N LEU A 182 -0.93 5.71 10.98
CA LEU A 182 0.25 5.81 10.12
C LEU A 182 1.49 5.86 11.00
N ARG A 183 2.35 4.83 10.94
CA ARG A 183 3.50 4.73 11.85
C ARG A 183 4.69 5.55 11.37
N ARG A 184 5.01 5.48 10.08
CA ARG A 184 5.99 6.35 9.43
C ARG A 184 5.24 7.49 8.73
N ILE A 185 5.46 8.71 9.19
CA ILE A 185 4.73 9.88 8.70
C ILE A 185 5.61 10.72 7.79
N VAL A 186 4.98 11.30 6.78
CA VAL A 186 5.60 12.17 5.78
C VAL A 186 4.73 13.41 5.60
N PRO A 187 5.33 14.58 5.36
CA PRO A 187 4.55 15.79 5.13
C PRO A 187 3.77 15.70 3.83
N GLY A 188 2.60 16.34 3.82
CA GLY A 188 1.77 16.52 2.65
C GLY A 188 0.53 15.65 2.62
N VAL A 189 -0.07 15.59 1.44
CA VAL A 189 -1.33 14.89 1.20
C VAL A 189 -1.08 13.38 1.20
N ASN A 190 -1.74 12.65 2.10
CA ASN A 190 -1.64 11.19 2.16
C ASN A 190 -2.61 10.53 1.14
N PRO A 191 -2.13 9.70 0.20
CA PRO A 191 -2.96 9.00 -0.79
C PRO A 191 -4.09 8.14 -0.21
N ASP A 192 -3.87 7.51 0.94
CA ASP A 192 -4.83 6.65 1.63
C ASP A 192 -5.97 7.44 2.31
N LEU A 193 -5.84 8.77 2.36
CA LEU A 193 -6.93 9.69 2.69
C LEU A 193 -7.48 10.38 1.43
N GLU A 194 -6.59 10.89 0.57
CA GLU A 194 -6.93 11.67 -0.62
C GLU A 194 -7.79 10.89 -1.62
N LEU A 195 -7.36 9.67 -1.98
CA LEU A 195 -8.02 8.88 -3.02
C LEU A 195 -9.38 8.35 -2.57
N PRO A 196 -9.52 7.75 -1.37
CA PRO A 196 -10.83 7.32 -0.88
C PRO A 196 -11.82 8.48 -0.70
N LEU A 197 -11.37 9.67 -0.25
CA LEU A 197 -12.23 10.85 -0.19
C LEU A 197 -12.67 11.34 -1.56
N ALA A 198 -11.79 11.32 -2.56
CA ALA A 198 -12.13 11.71 -3.93
C ALA A 198 -13.12 10.72 -4.57
N LEU A 199 -12.92 9.43 -4.33
CA LEU A 199 -13.82 8.35 -4.78
C LEU A 199 -15.20 8.42 -4.12
N ALA A 200 -15.27 8.74 -2.83
CA ALA A 200 -16.53 8.92 -2.12
C ALA A 200 -17.40 10.04 -2.72
N ARG A 201 -16.78 11.10 -3.26
CA ARG A 201 -17.51 12.19 -3.93
C ARG A 201 -18.12 11.80 -5.27
N GLU A 202 -17.63 10.71 -5.88
CA GLU A 202 -18.17 10.13 -7.11
C GLU A 202 -19.12 8.95 -6.83
N ASP A 203 -19.55 8.78 -5.57
CA ASP A 203 -20.36 7.65 -5.11
C ASP A 203 -19.76 6.29 -5.49
N CYS A 204 -18.42 6.20 -5.49
CA CYS A 204 -17.71 4.97 -5.82
C CYS A 204 -17.75 3.99 -4.64
N ASP A 205 -18.74 3.12 -4.69
CA ASP A 205 -19.06 2.06 -3.72
C ASP A 205 -18.07 0.88 -3.65
N ARG A 206 -16.85 1.07 -4.18
CA ARG A 206 -15.77 0.06 -4.23
C ARG A 206 -14.63 0.34 -3.26
N VAL A 207 -14.66 1.45 -2.55
CA VAL A 207 -13.64 1.82 -1.57
C VAL A 207 -14.35 2.31 -0.30
N PRO A 208 -13.96 1.87 0.91
CA PRO A 208 -14.52 2.40 2.14
C PRO A 208 -14.28 3.91 2.24
N ALA A 209 -15.35 4.71 2.27
CA ALA A 209 -15.24 6.17 2.38
C ALA A 209 -14.72 6.57 3.78
N PRO A 210 -13.64 7.35 3.91
CA PRO A 210 -13.13 7.77 5.20
C PRO A 210 -14.18 8.54 6.01
N THR A 211 -14.41 8.09 7.24
CA THR A 211 -15.39 8.67 8.17
C THR A 211 -14.77 9.79 9.01
N ALA A 212 -13.51 9.60 9.41
CA ALA A 212 -12.75 10.59 10.17
C ALA A 212 -11.25 10.41 9.98
N TRP A 213 -10.47 11.42 10.32
CA TRP A 213 -9.01 11.37 10.29
C TRP A 213 -8.44 12.35 11.29
N PHE A 214 -7.16 12.20 11.61
CA PHE A 214 -6.47 13.20 12.40
C PHE A 214 -5.12 13.53 11.81
N ARG A 215 -4.72 14.79 12.00
CA ARG A 215 -3.49 15.36 11.47
C ARG A 215 -2.80 16.25 12.49
N SER A 216 -1.56 16.58 12.18
CA SER A 216 -0.80 17.63 12.86
C SER A 216 -0.24 18.60 11.84
N GLU A 217 -0.22 19.89 12.18
CA GLU A 217 0.43 20.93 11.38
C GLU A 217 1.78 21.26 12.05
N LEU A 218 2.89 21.02 11.34
CA LEU A 218 4.25 21.16 11.86
C LEU A 218 5.08 21.97 10.86
N ALA A 219 5.67 23.08 11.30
CA ALA A 219 6.48 23.94 10.44
C ALA A 219 5.81 24.36 9.11
N GLY A 220 4.48 24.51 9.11
CA GLY A 220 3.69 24.86 7.91
C GLY A 220 3.34 23.68 7.00
N GLU A 221 3.73 22.47 7.36
CA GLU A 221 3.36 21.24 6.65
C GLU A 221 2.32 20.43 7.43
N SER A 222 1.36 19.86 6.71
CA SER A 222 0.35 18.96 7.26
C SER A 222 0.84 17.52 7.24
N TYR A 223 0.63 16.79 8.33
CA TYR A 223 0.94 15.37 8.48
C TYR A 223 -0.34 14.63 8.83
N VAL A 224 -0.83 13.79 7.92
CA VAL A 224 -1.91 12.86 8.25
C VAL A 224 -1.34 11.78 9.16
N LEU A 225 -2.02 11.51 10.26
CA LEU A 225 -1.56 10.65 11.35
C LEU A 225 -2.40 9.38 11.48
N GLY A 226 -3.68 9.43 11.09
CA GLY A 226 -4.49 8.24 10.97
C GLY A 226 -5.83 8.51 10.32
N VAL A 227 -6.41 7.45 9.78
CA VAL A 227 -7.64 7.46 9.00
C VAL A 227 -8.60 6.41 9.54
N LEU A 228 -9.81 6.83 9.90
CA LEU A 228 -10.93 6.00 10.31
C LEU A 228 -11.85 5.80 9.11
N GLN A 229 -12.15 4.55 8.78
CA GLN A 229 -13.05 4.19 7.69
C GLN A 229 -13.97 3.04 8.11
N PRO A 230 -15.08 2.81 7.38
CA PRO A 230 -15.94 1.66 7.61
C PRO A 230 -15.16 0.35 7.54
N PHE A 231 -15.40 -0.53 8.51
CA PHE A 231 -14.85 -1.88 8.49
C PHE A 231 -15.76 -2.78 7.65
N VAL A 232 -15.20 -3.45 6.64
CA VAL A 232 -15.97 -4.35 5.77
C VAL A 232 -16.18 -5.70 6.50
N GLN A 233 -17.19 -5.74 7.37
CA GLN A 233 -17.46 -6.88 8.23
C GLN A 233 -17.68 -8.17 7.44
N GLY A 234 -17.02 -9.25 7.89
CA GLY A 234 -17.16 -10.58 7.30
C GLY A 234 -16.55 -10.72 5.90
N ALA A 235 -15.81 -9.71 5.41
CA ALA A 235 -15.12 -9.83 4.14
C ALA A 235 -13.97 -10.85 4.22
N ALA A 236 -13.79 -11.60 3.13
CA ALA A 236 -12.61 -12.42 2.93
C ALA A 236 -11.51 -11.58 2.27
N ASP A 237 -10.27 -11.78 2.71
CA ASP A 237 -9.09 -11.28 1.99
C ASP A 237 -9.02 -11.96 0.61
N GLY A 238 -8.74 -11.18 -0.44
CA GLY A 238 -8.77 -11.66 -1.82
C GLY A 238 -7.68 -12.67 -2.13
N TRP A 239 -6.54 -12.58 -1.45
CA TRP A 239 -5.46 -13.56 -1.58
C TRP A 239 -5.84 -14.87 -0.86
N GLU A 240 -6.32 -14.79 0.39
CA GLU A 240 -6.79 -15.97 1.13
C GLU A 240 -7.97 -16.67 0.42
N LEU A 241 -8.89 -15.89 -0.15
CA LEU A 241 -9.99 -16.41 -0.95
C LEU A 241 -9.46 -17.16 -2.17
N ALA A 242 -8.57 -16.55 -2.96
CA ALA A 242 -8.01 -17.19 -4.14
C ALA A 242 -7.31 -18.51 -3.80
N LEU A 243 -6.47 -18.55 -2.76
CA LEU A 243 -5.81 -19.78 -2.31
C LEU A 243 -6.79 -20.84 -1.83
N ARG A 244 -7.84 -20.45 -1.11
CA ARG A 244 -8.85 -21.39 -0.61
C ARG A 244 -9.64 -22.03 -1.75
N GLU A 245 -10.10 -21.25 -2.72
CA GLU A 245 -10.85 -21.79 -3.87
C GLU A 245 -9.94 -22.66 -4.75
N LEU A 246 -8.69 -22.23 -4.95
CA LEU A 246 -7.68 -23.02 -5.67
C LEU A 246 -7.38 -24.36 -4.99
N ALA A 247 -7.25 -24.40 -3.67
CA ALA A 247 -7.03 -25.62 -2.90
C ALA A 247 -8.18 -26.64 -3.00
N LYS A 248 -9.41 -26.17 -3.26
CA LYS A 248 -10.56 -27.04 -3.51
C LYS A 248 -10.69 -27.48 -4.97
N GLY A 249 -9.85 -26.95 -5.87
CA GLY A 249 -9.99 -27.15 -7.32
C GLY A 249 -11.19 -26.41 -7.92
N GLU A 250 -11.71 -25.37 -7.24
CA GLU A 250 -12.83 -24.56 -7.72
C GLU A 250 -12.34 -23.46 -8.70
N ASP A 251 -13.19 -23.11 -9.67
CA ASP A 251 -12.90 -22.04 -10.63
C ASP A 251 -12.99 -20.66 -9.97
N PHE A 252 -11.95 -19.85 -10.16
CA PHE A 252 -11.87 -18.47 -9.66
C PHE A 252 -12.16 -17.42 -10.76
N ALA A 253 -12.40 -17.82 -12.00
CA ALA A 253 -12.56 -16.91 -13.13
C ALA A 253 -13.76 -15.96 -12.97
N ALA A 254 -14.86 -16.41 -12.35
CA ALA A 254 -16.02 -15.56 -12.07
C ALA A 254 -15.66 -14.42 -11.11
N GLU A 255 -14.93 -14.72 -10.04
CA GLU A 255 -14.47 -13.75 -9.05
C GLU A 255 -13.39 -12.82 -9.64
N ALA A 256 -12.44 -13.35 -10.40
CA ALA A 256 -11.44 -12.55 -11.11
C ALA A 256 -12.09 -11.55 -12.08
N ARG A 257 -13.15 -11.97 -12.81
CA ARG A 257 -13.93 -11.06 -13.67
C ARG A 257 -14.67 -10.00 -12.87
N ALA A 258 -15.25 -10.36 -11.73
CA ALA A 258 -15.92 -9.40 -10.85
C ALA A 258 -14.94 -8.38 -10.25
N LEU A 259 -13.74 -8.84 -9.88
CA LEU A 259 -12.66 -7.97 -9.42
C LEU A 259 -12.18 -7.03 -10.54
N GLY A 260 -12.04 -7.53 -11.78
CA GLY A 260 -11.73 -6.70 -12.95
C GLY A 260 -12.71 -5.55 -13.15
N ARG A 261 -14.02 -5.83 -13.02
CA ARG A 261 -15.05 -4.77 -13.04
C ARG A 261 -14.86 -3.77 -11.91
N ALA A 262 -14.66 -4.23 -10.67
CA ALA A 262 -14.47 -3.36 -9.52
C ALA A 262 -13.23 -2.44 -9.67
N THR A 263 -12.10 -2.97 -10.16
CA THR A 263 -10.90 -2.18 -10.44
C THR A 263 -11.15 -1.11 -11.51
N ALA A 264 -11.86 -1.47 -12.59
CA ALA A 264 -12.22 -0.52 -13.64
C ALA A 264 -13.19 0.57 -13.16
N GLU A 265 -14.14 0.23 -12.28
CA GLU A 265 -15.03 1.21 -11.65
C GLU A 265 -14.24 2.23 -10.82
N VAL A 266 -13.27 1.77 -10.01
CA VAL A 266 -12.36 2.64 -9.25
C VAL A 266 -11.53 3.52 -10.18
N HIS A 267 -10.90 2.96 -11.21
CA HIS A 267 -10.09 3.74 -12.15
C HIS A 267 -10.92 4.77 -12.91
N THR A 268 -12.14 4.42 -13.32
CA THR A 268 -13.05 5.34 -14.01
C THR A 268 -13.46 6.50 -13.10
N ALA A 269 -13.80 6.21 -11.84
CA ALA A 269 -14.12 7.25 -10.85
C ALA A 269 -12.90 8.16 -10.58
N LEU A 270 -11.70 7.60 -10.38
CA LEU A 270 -10.47 8.39 -10.21
C LEU A 270 -10.19 9.30 -11.40
N ALA A 271 -10.38 8.83 -12.63
CA ALA A 271 -10.18 9.61 -13.84
C ALA A 271 -11.20 10.76 -13.99
N ARG A 272 -12.39 10.62 -13.43
CA ARG A 272 -13.44 11.66 -13.44
C ARG A 272 -13.19 12.73 -12.38
N THR A 273 -12.80 12.33 -11.17
CA THR A 273 -12.63 13.26 -10.05
C THR A 273 -11.25 13.91 -9.97
N LEU A 274 -10.20 13.31 -10.55
CA LEU A 274 -8.82 13.82 -10.46
C LEU A 274 -8.21 14.02 -11.85
N PRO A 275 -7.24 14.94 -12.01
CA PRO A 275 -6.65 15.22 -13.31
C PRO A 275 -6.00 13.99 -13.97
N THR A 276 -6.27 13.82 -15.26
CA THR A 276 -5.55 12.90 -16.14
C THR A 276 -4.46 13.63 -16.92
N VAL A 277 -3.40 12.90 -17.30
CA VAL A 277 -2.25 13.42 -18.05
C VAL A 277 -2.04 12.58 -19.29
N THR A 278 -1.86 13.21 -20.44
CA THR A 278 -1.41 12.52 -21.65
C THR A 278 0.10 12.33 -21.60
N LEU A 279 0.54 11.08 -21.65
CA LEU A 279 1.94 10.70 -21.79
C LEU A 279 2.30 10.67 -23.27
N GLY A 280 3.02 11.69 -23.72
CA GLY A 280 3.63 11.72 -25.06
C GLY A 280 5.05 11.16 -25.05
N HIS A 281 5.72 11.28 -26.19
CA HIS A 281 7.08 10.76 -26.39
C HIS A 281 8.05 11.08 -25.23
N THR A 282 8.15 12.35 -24.83
CA THR A 282 9.09 12.77 -23.76
C THR A 282 8.77 12.14 -22.41
N GLN A 283 7.50 12.08 -22.01
CA GLN A 283 7.10 11.50 -20.72
C GLN A 283 7.32 9.98 -20.73
N VAL A 284 7.00 9.31 -21.83
CA VAL A 284 7.21 7.85 -21.96
C VAL A 284 8.69 7.51 -21.97
N GLN A 285 9.53 8.32 -22.63
CA GLN A 285 10.98 8.13 -22.59
C GLN A 285 11.51 8.18 -21.15
N GLN A 286 11.09 9.15 -20.34
CA GLN A 286 11.48 9.24 -18.93
C GLN A 286 11.04 8.02 -18.11
N LEU A 287 9.85 7.49 -18.38
CA LEU A 287 9.36 6.27 -17.73
C LEU A 287 10.22 5.06 -18.11
N VAL A 288 10.52 4.91 -19.41
CA VAL A 288 11.36 3.83 -19.95
C VAL A 288 12.78 3.91 -19.39
N ASP A 289 13.38 5.09 -19.32
CA ASP A 289 14.70 5.30 -18.74
C ASP A 289 14.73 4.81 -17.28
N GLY A 290 13.72 5.16 -16.49
CA GLY A 290 13.60 4.67 -15.11
C GLY A 290 13.38 3.15 -15.00
N MET A 291 12.63 2.53 -15.91
CA MET A 291 12.47 1.07 -15.97
C MET A 291 13.79 0.37 -16.31
N VAL A 292 14.55 0.93 -17.25
CA VAL A 292 15.88 0.46 -17.65
C VAL A 292 16.87 0.56 -16.49
N GLU A 293 16.90 1.68 -15.77
CA GLU A 293 17.76 1.86 -14.60
C GLU A 293 17.46 0.82 -13.51
N ARG A 294 16.18 0.56 -13.24
CA ARG A 294 15.76 -0.48 -12.28
C ARG A 294 16.18 -1.88 -12.73
N LEU A 295 16.06 -2.20 -14.02
CA LEU A 295 16.52 -3.48 -14.57
C LEU A 295 18.03 -3.67 -14.37
N GLU A 296 18.83 -2.66 -14.68
CA GLU A 296 20.29 -2.74 -14.52
C GLU A 296 20.69 -2.89 -13.04
N ALA A 297 20.09 -2.10 -12.15
CA ALA A 297 20.31 -2.23 -10.72
C ALA A 297 19.90 -3.62 -10.19
N ALA A 298 18.77 -4.15 -10.66
CA ALA A 298 18.30 -5.49 -10.29
C ALA A 298 19.23 -6.59 -10.80
N ALA A 299 19.73 -6.50 -12.04
CA ALA A 299 20.65 -7.48 -12.62
C ALA A 299 22.03 -7.49 -11.92
N GLN A 300 22.43 -6.35 -11.36
CA GLN A 300 23.60 -6.28 -10.49
C GLN A 300 23.33 -6.95 -9.13
N ALA A 301 22.20 -6.64 -8.50
CA ALA A 301 21.83 -7.15 -7.18
C ALA A 301 21.48 -8.65 -7.17
N VAL A 302 20.88 -9.16 -8.25
CA VAL A 302 20.43 -10.55 -8.38
C VAL A 302 20.99 -11.14 -9.69
N PRO A 303 22.17 -11.79 -9.64
CA PRO A 303 22.85 -12.30 -10.84
C PRO A 303 22.02 -13.24 -11.72
N ALA A 304 21.04 -13.95 -11.14
CA ALA A 304 20.11 -14.81 -11.87
C ALA A 304 19.26 -14.07 -12.92
N LEU A 305 19.11 -12.74 -12.81
CA LEU A 305 18.38 -11.91 -13.77
C LEU A 305 19.20 -11.57 -15.02
N ARG A 306 20.54 -11.61 -14.94
CA ARG A 306 21.44 -11.16 -16.02
C ARG A 306 21.19 -11.81 -17.38
N PRO A 307 20.94 -13.13 -17.48
CA PRO A 307 20.68 -13.77 -18.78
C PRO A 307 19.44 -13.22 -19.50
N TYR A 308 18.47 -12.69 -18.74
CA TYR A 308 17.21 -12.18 -19.27
C TYR A 308 17.24 -10.69 -19.57
N ALA A 309 18.19 -9.94 -19.01
CA ALA A 309 18.22 -8.48 -19.08
C ALA A 309 18.11 -7.91 -20.51
N PRO A 310 18.82 -8.43 -21.54
CA PRO A 310 18.65 -7.93 -22.91
C PRO A 310 17.22 -8.11 -23.46
N ALA A 311 16.60 -9.26 -23.19
CA ALA A 311 15.25 -9.55 -23.65
C ALA A 311 14.20 -8.70 -22.90
N LEU A 312 14.38 -8.49 -21.59
CA LEU A 312 13.49 -7.62 -20.81
C LEU A 312 13.60 -6.16 -21.24
N ARG A 313 14.82 -5.69 -21.52
CA ARG A 313 15.08 -4.34 -22.05
C ARG A 313 14.32 -4.08 -23.35
N SER A 314 14.20 -5.09 -24.22
CA SER A 314 13.42 -4.96 -25.47
C SER A 314 11.94 -4.60 -25.24
N ALA A 315 11.35 -4.98 -24.11
CA ALA A 315 9.98 -4.60 -23.76
C ALA A 315 9.84 -3.09 -23.53
N PHE A 316 10.84 -2.48 -22.88
CA PHE A 316 10.86 -1.05 -22.62
C PHE A 316 11.23 -0.25 -23.89
N GLU A 317 12.15 -0.77 -24.70
CA GLU A 317 12.52 -0.17 -25.99
C GLU A 317 11.34 -0.18 -26.97
N ALA A 318 10.53 -1.26 -27.00
CA ALA A 318 9.31 -1.31 -27.80
C ALA A 318 8.30 -0.22 -27.39
N LEU A 319 8.15 0.03 -26.08
CA LEU A 319 7.28 1.09 -25.58
C LEU A 319 7.80 2.48 -25.99
N ALA A 320 9.11 2.73 -25.87
CA ALA A 320 9.72 3.97 -26.34
C ALA A 320 9.58 4.16 -27.86
N GLY A 321 9.71 3.08 -28.63
CA GLY A 321 9.51 3.07 -30.09
C GLY A 321 8.10 3.51 -30.50
N LEU A 322 7.06 2.91 -29.90
CA LEU A 322 5.68 3.34 -30.15
C LEU A 322 5.44 4.81 -29.78
N ALA A 323 6.04 5.28 -28.68
CA ALA A 323 5.94 6.68 -28.28
C ALA A 323 6.61 7.62 -29.29
N ALA A 324 7.76 7.22 -29.85
CA ALA A 324 8.47 7.97 -30.89
C ALA A 324 7.69 8.02 -32.22
N GLU A 325 6.87 7.01 -32.50
CA GLU A 325 5.94 6.97 -33.64
C GLU A 325 4.66 7.80 -33.42
N GLY A 326 4.54 8.46 -32.25
CA GLY A 326 3.42 9.34 -31.92
C GLY A 326 2.30 8.67 -31.14
N CYS A 327 2.46 7.42 -30.68
CA CYS A 327 1.53 6.83 -29.74
C CYS A 327 1.54 7.62 -28.42
N THR A 328 0.37 7.77 -27.82
CA THR A 328 0.21 8.44 -26.52
C THR A 328 -0.67 7.62 -25.61
N TRP A 329 -0.43 7.74 -24.31
CA TRP A 329 -1.18 7.01 -23.28
C TRP A 329 -1.78 7.97 -22.27
N THR A 330 -2.86 7.54 -21.61
CA THR A 330 -3.44 8.30 -20.50
C THR A 330 -2.86 7.81 -19.19
N ALA A 331 -2.35 8.72 -18.38
CA ALA A 331 -2.01 8.54 -16.99
C ALA A 331 -3.05 9.22 -16.10
N GLN A 332 -3.29 8.64 -14.93
CA GLN A 332 -4.23 9.13 -13.93
C GLN A 332 -3.75 8.78 -12.54
N ARG A 333 -4.45 9.24 -11.50
CA ARG A 333 -4.27 8.66 -10.16
C ARG A 333 -4.75 7.21 -10.16
N ILE A 334 -3.98 6.35 -9.54
CA ILE A 334 -4.19 4.90 -9.43
C ILE A 334 -3.95 4.47 -7.98
N HIS A 335 -4.21 3.21 -7.65
CA HIS A 335 -3.86 2.64 -6.35
C HIS A 335 -2.34 2.54 -6.17
N GLY A 336 -1.61 2.13 -7.21
CA GLY A 336 -0.14 2.19 -7.27
C GLY A 336 0.61 1.04 -6.59
N ASP A 337 -0.10 0.13 -5.91
CA ASP A 337 0.41 -1.14 -5.37
C ASP A 337 -0.69 -2.20 -5.25
N LEU A 338 -1.57 -2.27 -6.26
CA LEU A 338 -2.73 -3.16 -6.23
C LEU A 338 -2.32 -4.63 -6.39
N HIS A 339 -2.76 -5.48 -5.46
CA HIS A 339 -2.65 -6.94 -5.51
C HIS A 339 -3.83 -7.60 -4.79
N LEU A 340 -3.97 -8.94 -4.83
CA LEU A 340 -5.14 -9.64 -4.27
C LEU A 340 -5.33 -9.38 -2.76
N GLY A 341 -4.24 -9.27 -2.00
CA GLY A 341 -4.27 -8.90 -0.57
C GLY A 341 -4.74 -7.46 -0.26
N GLN A 342 -4.92 -6.61 -1.27
CA GLN A 342 -5.55 -5.27 -1.14
C GLN A 342 -7.00 -5.26 -1.60
N CYS A 343 -7.57 -6.44 -1.83
CA CYS A 343 -8.94 -6.62 -2.30
C CYS A 343 -9.71 -7.41 -1.25
N LEU A 344 -10.84 -6.87 -0.80
CA LEU A 344 -11.73 -7.54 0.16
C LEU A 344 -13.02 -7.98 -0.53
N ARG A 345 -13.41 -9.22 -0.33
CA ARG A 345 -14.65 -9.79 -0.86
C ARG A 345 -15.71 -9.89 0.25
N SER A 346 -16.66 -8.97 0.23
CA SER A 346 -17.76 -8.96 1.21
C SER A 346 -18.72 -10.15 1.03
N PRO A 347 -19.45 -10.57 2.08
CA PRO A 347 -20.45 -11.64 1.98
C PRO A 347 -21.52 -11.39 0.91
N GLY A 348 -21.88 -10.13 0.69
CA GLY A 348 -22.93 -9.71 -0.25
C GLY A 348 -22.56 -9.74 -1.73
N GLY A 349 -21.41 -10.29 -2.13
CA GLY A 349 -21.03 -10.36 -3.55
C GLY A 349 -20.00 -9.32 -4.00
N ARG A 350 -19.72 -8.31 -3.17
CA ARG A 350 -19.02 -7.10 -3.60
C ARG A 350 -17.53 -7.14 -3.27
N TRP A 351 -16.71 -6.74 -4.25
CA TRP A 351 -15.29 -6.44 -4.10
C TRP A 351 -15.08 -5.00 -3.64
N TRP A 352 -14.16 -4.84 -2.68
CA TRP A 352 -13.68 -3.57 -2.14
C TRP A 352 -12.17 -3.48 -2.31
N LEU A 353 -11.66 -2.32 -2.72
CA LEU A 353 -10.24 -2.02 -2.77
C LEU A 353 -9.86 -1.18 -1.54
N ILE A 354 -8.72 -1.48 -0.94
CA ILE A 354 -8.21 -0.84 0.29
C ILE A 354 -6.73 -0.49 0.15
N ASP A 355 -6.18 0.30 1.08
CA ASP A 355 -4.74 0.60 1.16
C ASP A 355 -4.16 1.35 -0.05
N PHE A 356 -4.70 2.53 -0.31
CA PHE A 356 -4.31 3.42 -1.40
C PHE A 356 -2.99 4.17 -1.13
N GLU A 357 -2.17 3.71 -0.18
CA GLU A 357 -0.88 4.32 0.13
C GLU A 357 0.09 4.33 -1.04
N GLY A 358 -0.08 3.41 -2.00
CA GLY A 358 0.89 3.10 -3.03
C GLY A 358 2.14 2.42 -2.46
N GLU A 359 3.10 2.12 -3.34
CA GLU A 359 4.26 1.29 -3.00
C GLU A 359 5.12 1.89 -1.86
N PRO A 360 5.20 1.26 -0.67
CA PRO A 360 5.79 1.88 0.53
C PRO A 360 7.27 2.27 0.43
N SER A 361 8.02 1.65 -0.49
CA SER A 361 9.42 1.98 -0.79
C SER A 361 9.59 3.34 -1.44
N LYS A 362 8.53 3.91 -2.04
CA LYS A 362 8.62 5.11 -2.87
C LYS A 362 8.33 6.40 -2.07
N PRO A 363 9.03 7.50 -2.39
CA PRO A 363 8.70 8.81 -1.81
C PRO A 363 7.25 9.20 -2.06
N LEU A 364 6.63 9.94 -1.13
CA LEU A 364 5.23 10.37 -1.24
C LEU A 364 4.92 11.11 -2.56
N ALA A 365 5.86 11.98 -2.99
CA ALA A 365 5.71 12.72 -4.23
C ALA A 365 5.56 11.77 -5.44
N GLU A 366 6.37 10.70 -5.50
CA GLU A 366 6.29 9.70 -6.57
C GLU A 366 4.99 8.87 -6.46
N ARG A 367 4.58 8.49 -5.24
CA ARG A 367 3.33 7.75 -5.01
C ARG A 367 2.07 8.51 -5.46
N ARG A 368 2.14 9.85 -5.52
CA ARG A 368 1.06 10.73 -5.99
C ARG A 368 1.10 11.05 -7.47
N MET A 369 2.16 10.67 -8.19
CA MET A 369 2.26 10.95 -9.62
C MET A 369 1.20 10.17 -10.41
N PRO A 370 0.54 10.78 -11.41
CA PRO A 370 -0.29 10.05 -12.34
C PRO A 370 0.49 8.95 -13.05
N GLN A 371 -0.13 7.79 -13.22
CA GLN A 371 0.43 6.61 -13.88
C GLN A 371 -0.61 5.98 -14.80
N PRO A 372 -0.20 5.25 -15.84
CA PRO A 372 -1.10 4.42 -16.63
C PRO A 372 -1.86 3.41 -15.75
N PRO A 373 -3.19 3.26 -15.91
CA PRO A 373 -3.99 2.27 -15.18
C PRO A 373 -3.48 0.84 -15.29
N VAL A 374 -2.74 0.54 -16.37
CA VAL A 374 -2.17 -0.78 -16.58
C VAL A 374 -1.17 -1.19 -15.51
N ARG A 375 -0.59 -0.25 -14.75
CA ARG A 375 0.30 -0.57 -13.62
C ARG A 375 -0.43 -1.35 -12.52
N ASP A 376 -1.66 -0.96 -12.18
CA ASP A 376 -2.49 -1.66 -11.21
C ASP A 376 -3.02 -2.99 -11.78
N VAL A 377 -3.36 -3.01 -13.07
CA VAL A 377 -3.72 -4.25 -13.79
C VAL A 377 -2.57 -5.25 -13.70
N ALA A 378 -1.36 -4.85 -14.07
CA ALA A 378 -0.16 -5.68 -13.98
C ALA A 378 0.05 -6.23 -12.57
N GLY A 379 -0.17 -5.42 -11.52
CA GLY A 379 -0.10 -5.85 -10.12
C GLY A 379 -1.06 -7.01 -9.80
N ILE A 380 -2.34 -6.92 -10.21
CA ILE A 380 -3.30 -8.02 -10.03
C ILE A 380 -2.94 -9.25 -10.85
N LEU A 381 -2.53 -9.07 -12.11
CA LEU A 381 -2.17 -10.18 -12.98
C LEU A 381 -0.97 -10.97 -12.41
N ARG A 382 0.04 -10.26 -11.91
CA ARG A 382 1.17 -10.85 -11.17
C ARG A 382 0.70 -11.54 -9.89
N SER A 383 -0.24 -10.95 -9.16
CA SER A 383 -0.79 -11.57 -7.94
C SER A 383 -1.49 -12.92 -8.21
N PHE A 384 -2.12 -13.12 -9.37
CA PHE A 384 -2.63 -14.44 -9.76
C PHE A 384 -1.51 -15.45 -10.01
N ASP A 385 -0.40 -15.03 -10.64
CA ASP A 385 0.75 -15.91 -10.85
C ASP A 385 1.35 -16.38 -9.52
N TYR A 386 1.42 -15.49 -8.51
CA TYR A 386 1.83 -15.85 -7.16
C TYR A 386 0.86 -16.84 -6.51
N ALA A 387 -0.45 -16.58 -6.57
CA ALA A 387 -1.45 -17.46 -5.97
C ALA A 387 -1.40 -18.88 -6.57
N ALA A 388 -1.23 -18.97 -7.90
CA ALA A 388 -1.08 -20.24 -8.59
C ALA A 388 0.17 -21.03 -8.14
N HIS A 389 1.27 -20.32 -7.87
CA HIS A 389 2.48 -20.96 -7.36
C HIS A 389 2.39 -21.36 -5.89
N SER A 390 1.63 -20.63 -5.08
CA SER A 390 1.45 -20.91 -3.65
C SER A 390 0.50 -22.07 -3.36
N ALA A 391 -0.15 -22.65 -4.37
CA ALA A 391 -1.02 -23.80 -4.19
C ALA A 391 -0.23 -25.09 -3.94
N ASP A 392 -0.69 -25.88 -2.97
CA ASP A 392 -0.11 -27.19 -2.66
C ASP A 392 -0.18 -28.16 -3.85
N LEU A 393 -1.26 -28.07 -4.64
CA LEU A 393 -1.46 -28.83 -5.85
C LEU A 393 -1.54 -27.87 -7.05
N PRO A 394 -0.59 -27.94 -8.00
CA PRO A 394 -0.64 -27.12 -9.20
C PRO A 394 -1.92 -27.37 -10.01
N VAL A 395 -2.64 -26.30 -10.35
CA VAL A 395 -3.78 -26.35 -11.29
C VAL A 395 -3.34 -25.68 -12.59
N PRO A 396 -2.98 -26.46 -13.64
CA PRO A 396 -2.50 -25.91 -14.90
C PRO A 396 -3.52 -24.95 -15.53
N GLY A 397 -3.06 -23.80 -16.01
CA GLY A 397 -3.92 -22.82 -16.69
C GLY A 397 -4.76 -21.93 -15.76
N TRP A 398 -4.70 -22.11 -14.43
CA TRP A 398 -5.53 -21.33 -13.51
C TRP A 398 -5.19 -19.83 -13.53
N ALA A 399 -3.90 -19.50 -13.52
CA ALA A 399 -3.46 -18.11 -13.57
C ALA A 399 -3.88 -17.46 -14.90
N GLU A 400 -3.69 -18.15 -16.01
CA GLU A 400 -4.06 -17.70 -17.35
C GLU A 400 -5.57 -17.44 -17.46
N ALA A 401 -6.40 -18.35 -16.93
CA ALA A 401 -7.85 -18.20 -16.90
C ALA A 401 -8.28 -17.00 -16.04
N CYS A 402 -7.70 -16.82 -14.85
CA CYS A 402 -7.98 -15.69 -13.98
C CYS A 402 -7.56 -14.36 -14.60
N ARG A 403 -6.36 -14.31 -15.19
CA ARG A 403 -5.82 -13.13 -15.90
C ARG A 403 -6.74 -12.73 -17.06
N ALA A 404 -7.15 -13.69 -17.89
CA ALA A 404 -8.08 -13.44 -19.00
C ALA A 404 -9.46 -12.97 -18.52
N ALA A 405 -9.98 -13.57 -17.45
CA ALA A 405 -11.27 -13.21 -16.88
C ALA A 405 -11.25 -11.82 -16.24
N PHE A 406 -10.19 -11.48 -15.51
CA PHE A 406 -9.96 -10.14 -14.95
C PHE A 406 -9.91 -9.07 -16.04
N CYS A 407 -9.07 -9.23 -17.07
CA CYS A 407 -8.99 -8.26 -18.18
C CYS A 407 -10.34 -8.11 -18.90
N SER A 408 -11.08 -9.20 -19.09
CA SER A 408 -12.42 -9.14 -19.69
C SER A 408 -13.42 -8.39 -18.80
N GLY A 409 -13.37 -8.57 -17.48
CA GLY A 409 -14.18 -7.81 -16.53
C GLY A 409 -13.81 -6.33 -16.50
N TYR A 410 -12.52 -6.02 -16.54
CA TYR A 410 -12.02 -4.66 -16.63
C TYR A 410 -12.55 -3.96 -17.89
N ALA A 411 -12.42 -4.61 -19.05
CA ALA A 411 -12.88 -4.11 -20.34
C ALA A 411 -14.39 -3.82 -20.38
N GLN A 412 -15.21 -4.61 -19.68
CA GLN A 412 -16.67 -4.42 -19.61
C GLN A 412 -17.07 -3.06 -19.04
N VAL A 413 -16.26 -2.49 -18.15
CA VAL A 413 -16.55 -1.22 -17.49
C VAL A 413 -15.77 -0.07 -18.12
N SER A 414 -14.46 -0.27 -18.37
CA SER A 414 -13.61 0.78 -18.93
C SER A 414 -13.86 1.05 -20.42
N GLY A 415 -14.47 0.09 -21.14
CA GLY A 415 -14.59 0.12 -22.60
C GLY A 415 -13.28 -0.17 -23.35
N ALA A 416 -12.17 -0.39 -22.62
CA ALA A 416 -10.85 -0.65 -23.18
C ALA A 416 -10.24 -1.89 -22.51
N ASP A 417 -9.95 -2.91 -23.31
CA ASP A 417 -9.31 -4.13 -22.83
C ASP A 417 -7.80 -3.89 -22.64
N PRO A 418 -7.23 -4.08 -21.45
CA PRO A 418 -5.79 -3.90 -21.24
C PRO A 418 -4.91 -4.73 -22.20
N ARG A 419 -5.46 -5.83 -22.76
CA ARG A 419 -4.75 -6.71 -23.70
C ARG A 419 -4.68 -6.15 -25.11
N THR A 420 -5.46 -5.12 -25.46
CA THR A 420 -5.34 -4.48 -26.79
C THR A 420 -4.13 -3.55 -26.89
N ASP A 421 -3.46 -3.28 -25.77
CA ASP A 421 -2.16 -2.62 -25.72
C ASP A 421 -1.10 -3.54 -25.09
N PRO A 422 -0.69 -4.59 -25.83
CA PRO A 422 0.20 -5.62 -25.28
C PRO A 422 1.60 -5.09 -24.98
N VAL A 423 2.06 -4.03 -25.66
CA VAL A 423 3.39 -3.45 -25.43
C VAL A 423 3.44 -2.72 -24.09
N LEU A 424 2.44 -1.85 -23.81
CA LEU A 424 2.37 -1.16 -22.53
C LEU A 424 2.17 -2.15 -21.37
N LEU A 425 1.26 -3.13 -21.53
CA LEU A 425 1.02 -4.14 -20.50
C LEU A 425 2.28 -4.95 -20.21
N ARG A 426 2.98 -5.44 -21.25
CA ARG A 426 4.22 -6.20 -21.10
C ARG A 426 5.31 -5.39 -20.40
N ALA A 427 5.45 -4.10 -20.71
CA ALA A 427 6.42 -3.23 -20.03
C ALA A 427 6.13 -3.14 -18.53
N TYR A 428 4.89 -2.88 -18.12
CA TYR A 428 4.55 -2.77 -16.70
C TYR A 428 4.59 -4.11 -15.95
N GLU A 429 4.22 -5.22 -16.57
CA GLU A 429 4.41 -6.55 -15.98
C GLU A 429 5.90 -6.89 -15.81
N THR A 430 6.74 -6.50 -16.77
CA THR A 430 8.20 -6.67 -16.70
C THR A 430 8.80 -5.86 -15.56
N ASP A 431 8.46 -4.57 -15.45
CA ASP A 431 8.95 -3.71 -14.37
C ASP A 431 8.54 -4.23 -12.98
N LYS A 432 7.29 -4.70 -12.85
CA LYS A 432 6.81 -5.31 -11.59
C LYS A 432 7.53 -6.62 -11.27
N ALA A 433 7.75 -7.50 -12.25
CA ALA A 433 8.48 -8.75 -12.05
C ALA A 433 9.95 -8.51 -11.66
N ILE A 434 10.60 -7.48 -12.22
CA ILE A 434 11.96 -7.08 -11.84
C ILE A 434 12.01 -6.62 -10.37
N TYR A 435 11.05 -5.79 -9.96
CA TYR A 435 10.91 -5.38 -8.56
C TYR A 435 10.77 -6.59 -7.63
N GLU A 436 9.89 -7.52 -7.98
CA GLU A 436 9.63 -8.75 -7.21
C GLU A 436 10.88 -9.62 -7.08
N VAL A 437 11.67 -9.81 -8.16
CA VAL A 437 12.94 -10.55 -8.10
C VAL A 437 13.86 -9.99 -7.01
N VAL A 438 14.04 -8.66 -6.96
CA VAL A 438 14.89 -8.01 -5.96
C VAL A 438 14.30 -8.14 -4.56
N TYR A 439 12.97 -7.99 -4.43
CA TYR A 439 12.28 -8.10 -3.15
C TYR A 439 12.40 -9.51 -2.56
N GLU A 440 12.07 -10.54 -3.33
CA GLU A 440 12.12 -11.93 -2.88
C GLU A 440 13.55 -12.37 -2.57
N ALA A 441 14.53 -12.02 -3.42
CA ALA A 441 15.93 -12.35 -3.16
C ALA A 441 16.45 -11.80 -1.82
N ARG A 442 15.89 -10.69 -1.32
CA ARG A 442 16.30 -10.06 -0.05
C ARG A 442 15.54 -10.58 1.16
N HIS A 443 14.26 -10.88 1.02
CA HIS A 443 13.37 -11.13 2.16
C HIS A 443 12.88 -12.58 2.25
N ARG A 444 12.70 -13.25 1.11
CA ARG A 444 12.17 -14.62 1.00
C ARG A 444 12.86 -15.37 -0.15
N PRO A 445 14.15 -15.74 -0.02
CA PRO A 445 14.89 -16.36 -1.12
C PRO A 445 14.23 -17.62 -1.71
N ASP A 446 13.49 -18.37 -0.89
CA ASP A 446 12.74 -19.56 -1.33
C ASP A 446 11.62 -19.24 -2.33
N TRP A 447 11.14 -17.99 -2.37
CA TRP A 447 10.11 -17.50 -3.28
C TRP A 447 10.66 -16.92 -4.59
N LEU A 448 11.99 -16.78 -4.71
CA LEU A 448 12.65 -16.27 -5.92
C LEU A 448 12.29 -17.01 -7.23
N PRO A 449 12.01 -18.33 -7.24
CA PRO A 449 11.58 -19.02 -8.45
C PRO A 449 10.30 -18.47 -9.09
N VAL A 450 9.40 -17.86 -8.30
CA VAL A 450 8.10 -17.33 -8.78
C VAL A 450 8.29 -16.16 -9.74
N PRO A 451 8.93 -15.04 -9.35
CA PRO A 451 9.16 -13.95 -10.28
C PRO A 451 10.15 -14.36 -11.39
N LEU A 452 11.12 -15.25 -11.15
CA LEU A 452 12.01 -15.74 -12.22
C LEU A 452 11.27 -16.54 -13.31
N SER A 453 10.25 -17.32 -12.95
CA SER A 453 9.39 -18.00 -13.93
C SER A 453 8.66 -17.00 -14.83
N ALA A 454 8.14 -15.91 -14.23
CA ALA A 454 7.50 -14.84 -14.98
C ALA A 454 8.48 -14.10 -15.89
N ILE A 455 9.68 -13.78 -15.38
CA ILE A 455 10.77 -13.21 -16.17
C ILE A 455 11.10 -14.08 -17.39
N GLY A 456 11.18 -15.40 -17.21
CA GLY A 456 11.42 -16.34 -18.30
C GLY A 456 10.36 -16.25 -19.40
N ARG A 457 9.07 -16.19 -19.04
CA ARG A 457 7.96 -16.01 -20.00
C ARG A 457 8.02 -14.66 -20.71
N LEU A 458 8.16 -13.57 -19.94
CA LEU A 458 8.21 -12.21 -20.46
C LEU A 458 9.42 -11.98 -21.38
N ALA A 459 10.55 -12.66 -21.12
CA ALA A 459 11.72 -12.66 -21.98
C ALA A 459 11.52 -13.49 -23.25
N ALA A 460 10.79 -14.60 -23.19
CA ALA A 460 10.50 -15.46 -24.35
C ALA A 460 9.54 -14.80 -25.35
N ASP A 461 8.60 -13.98 -24.86
CA ASP A 461 7.63 -13.24 -25.70
C ASP A 461 8.28 -12.12 -26.55
N SER A 462 9.60 -11.96 -26.51
CA SER A 462 10.37 -10.95 -27.26
C SER A 462 10.52 -11.25 -28.77
N GLY A 463 9.92 -12.32 -29.33
CA GLY A 463 10.37 -12.86 -30.62
C GLY A 463 9.37 -13.58 -31.54
N ALA A 464 8.07 -13.58 -31.29
CA ALA A 464 7.11 -14.19 -32.23
C ALA A 464 6.21 -13.12 -32.89
N PRO A 465 6.30 -12.88 -34.23
CA PRO A 465 5.20 -12.21 -34.91
C PRO A 465 3.93 -13.07 -34.76
N PRO A 466 2.73 -12.48 -34.69
CA PRO A 466 1.50 -13.26 -34.67
C PRO A 466 1.49 -14.16 -35.88
N SER A 467 1.44 -15.48 -35.66
CA SER A 467 1.28 -16.43 -36.75
C SER A 467 -0.02 -16.08 -37.47
N SER A 468 0.10 -15.57 -38.70
CA SER A 468 -1.01 -15.47 -39.61
C SER A 468 -1.42 -16.89 -39.99
N SER A 469 -2.24 -17.51 -39.15
CA SER A 469 -3.04 -18.67 -39.55
C SER A 469 -4.02 -18.19 -40.60
N SER A 470 -3.54 -18.11 -41.84
CA SER A 470 -4.39 -17.93 -43.01
C SER A 470 -5.33 -19.14 -43.05
N PRO A 471 -6.66 -18.95 -43.14
CA PRO A 471 -7.56 -20.07 -43.35
C PRO A 471 -7.22 -20.68 -44.71
N SER A 472 -6.82 -21.95 -44.70
CA SER A 472 -6.62 -22.73 -45.91
C SER A 472 -7.92 -22.75 -46.71
N SER A 473 -7.91 -22.12 -47.89
CA SER A 473 -8.99 -22.19 -48.85
C SER A 473 -9.29 -23.66 -49.20
N PRO A 474 -10.57 -24.06 -49.28
CA PRO A 474 -10.92 -25.42 -49.69
C PRO A 474 -10.58 -25.63 -51.18
N PRO A 475 -10.21 -26.85 -51.59
CA PRO A 475 -9.86 -27.13 -52.98
C PRO A 475 -11.10 -27.05 -53.88
N SER A 476 -11.00 -26.26 -54.95
CA SER A 476 -12.02 -26.13 -56.00
C SER A 476 -12.31 -27.48 -56.69
N PRO A 477 -13.59 -27.81 -56.96
CA PRO A 477 -13.93 -29.06 -57.64
C PRO A 477 -13.56 -29.01 -59.13
N ARG A 478 -12.87 -30.05 -59.60
CA ARG A 478 -12.57 -30.28 -61.02
C ARG A 478 -13.88 -30.41 -61.81
N ARG A 479 -14.06 -29.59 -62.84
CA ARG A 479 -15.06 -29.83 -63.90
C ARG A 479 -14.61 -30.97 -64.81
N PRO A 480 -15.52 -31.84 -65.29
CA PRO A 480 -15.21 -32.79 -66.33
C PRO A 480 -15.19 -32.11 -67.70
N ARG A 481 -14.39 -32.66 -68.62
CA ARG A 481 -14.37 -32.34 -70.07
C ARG A 481 -14.46 -33.67 -70.84
N PRO A 482 -14.86 -33.56 -72.12
CA PRO A 482 -16.22 -33.55 -72.62
C PRO A 482 -16.88 -34.93 -72.60
#